data_AF-A0A0B8WXG8-F1
#
_entry.id   AF-A0A0B8WXG8-F1
#
_cell.length_a   1.000
_cell.length_b   1.000
_cell.length_c   1.000
_cell.angle_alpha   90.00
_cell.angle_beta   90.00
_cell.angle_gamma   90.00
#
_symmetry.space_group_name_H-M   'P 1'
#
loop_
_entity.id
_entity.type
_entity.pdbx_description
1 polymer ?
#
loop_
_entity_poly.entity_id
_entity_poly.type
_entity_poly.pdbx_seq_one_letter_code
_entity_poly.pdbx_strand_id
1 'polypeptide(L)'
;MSYQIELLHSLLNDFLQGESALLTIEGDVLAVKGQDPVTYGTLTTAASTASKYLKLQEGDIVLLNDPYSGGSVLCDMTFVMAVSEDLLWVTRKSLNKSVRITKTVEEEGLRIPPTPLRQKNQINEMILAAMQAHPACPPRFAEWIKEQIQELNAKAKKLHEAVELTGFTITSELIEEYLELSKQAAVQRISERASGEARVDIVLDSGELLRMNMEIHDGKISLDFSGTTATKTVSLTESATYGACFHALSRFYGFDQFANTGSFSILQITKPTGCWLVGKYPAPTYKGMTCGVAAIKTAMELTLSQIHHKNEKALSSHCPLHFDLQHKQQHALLTLPGGKGARSDQEGEAAQLKPFSIEQLERDFPVKIQRVDQRQSAGGKGKHNGGRGIIMKLEVRGEVEASWVTDLTLHRPRIPKNCSHGDASEMSLERAGEQKPLPVLGQQKFQAGDILTLCSGSGGGFGKE
;
A
#
# COMPACT_ATOMS: atom_id res chain seq x y z
N MET A 1 -0.33 -31.22 -10.11
CA MET A 1 -0.88 -30.03 -10.77
C MET A 1 -1.04 -30.41 -12.25
N SER A 2 -2.16 -30.09 -12.89
CA SER A 2 -2.33 -30.35 -14.34
C SER A 2 -1.38 -29.46 -15.14
N TYR A 3 -0.86 -29.94 -16.28
CA TYR A 3 0.01 -29.17 -17.18
C TYR A 3 -0.63 -27.82 -17.58
N GLN A 4 -1.95 -27.80 -17.77
CA GLN A 4 -2.68 -26.57 -18.11
C GLN A 4 -2.69 -25.54 -16.97
N ILE A 5 -2.74 -25.99 -15.72
CA ILE A 5 -2.68 -25.10 -14.56
C ILE A 5 -1.28 -24.48 -14.42
N GLU A 6 -0.23 -25.27 -14.65
CA GLU A 6 1.15 -24.77 -14.62
C GLU A 6 1.37 -23.73 -15.73
N LEU A 7 0.84 -23.98 -16.93
CA LEU A 7 0.91 -23.03 -18.04
C LEU A 7 0.15 -21.74 -17.74
N LEU A 8 -1.07 -21.83 -17.18
CA LEU A 8 -1.84 -20.67 -16.72
C LEU A 8 -1.05 -19.86 -15.69
N HIS A 9 -0.51 -20.54 -14.67
CA HIS A 9 0.26 -19.90 -13.60
C HIS A 9 1.51 -19.19 -14.15
N SER A 10 2.23 -19.81 -15.08
CA SER A 10 3.39 -19.20 -15.75
C SER A 10 2.98 -17.95 -16.55
N LEU A 11 1.93 -18.06 -17.36
CA LEU A 11 1.42 -16.96 -18.18
C LEU A 11 1.00 -15.76 -17.32
N LEU A 12 0.27 -16.02 -16.22
CA LEU A 12 -0.11 -14.99 -15.26
C LEU A 12 1.12 -14.34 -14.61
N ASN A 13 2.14 -15.14 -14.28
CA ASN A 13 3.34 -14.62 -13.64
C ASN A 13 4.18 -13.72 -14.54
N ASP A 14 4.26 -14.04 -15.84
CA ASP A 14 5.02 -13.30 -16.83
C ASP A 14 4.29 -12.02 -17.26
N PHE A 15 2.96 -12.11 -17.44
CA PHE A 15 2.13 -11.00 -17.89
C PHE A 15 1.90 -9.94 -16.78
N LEU A 16 1.59 -10.37 -15.56
CA LEU A 16 1.29 -9.47 -14.45
C LEU A 16 2.58 -8.96 -13.82
N GLN A 17 2.87 -7.67 -14.03
CA GLN A 17 4.03 -6.97 -13.49
C GLN A 17 3.63 -5.70 -12.76
N GLY A 18 4.33 -5.37 -11.69
CA GLY A 18 3.99 -4.23 -10.84
C GLY A 18 2.63 -4.40 -10.17
N GLU A 19 1.91 -3.29 -10.01
CA GLU A 19 0.54 -3.27 -9.48
C GLU A 19 -0.45 -3.66 -10.60
N SER A 20 -0.83 -4.94 -10.65
CA SER A 20 -1.69 -5.47 -11.70
C SER A 20 -2.53 -6.66 -11.27
N ALA A 21 -3.68 -6.86 -11.91
CA ALA A 21 -4.57 -7.99 -11.69
C ALA A 21 -5.21 -8.44 -13.01
N LEU A 22 -5.52 -9.73 -13.12
CA LEU A 22 -6.35 -10.27 -14.19
C LEU A 22 -7.61 -10.89 -13.58
N LEU A 23 -8.76 -10.53 -14.12
CA LEU A 23 -10.07 -10.98 -13.67
C LEU A 23 -10.91 -11.42 -14.86
N THR A 24 -11.92 -12.26 -14.60
CA THR A 24 -13.02 -12.47 -15.54
C THR A 24 -14.01 -11.31 -15.49
N ILE A 25 -14.85 -11.17 -16.52
CA ILE A 25 -15.90 -10.15 -16.57
C ILE A 25 -17.00 -10.40 -15.53
N GLU A 26 -17.20 -11.64 -15.11
CA GLU A 26 -18.08 -12.06 -14.02
C GLU A 26 -17.53 -11.68 -12.64
N GLY A 27 -16.24 -11.36 -12.55
CA GLY A 27 -15.58 -10.86 -11.35
C GLY A 27 -14.67 -11.87 -10.64
N ASP A 28 -14.41 -13.04 -11.25
CA ASP A 28 -13.44 -13.97 -10.69
C ASP A 28 -12.02 -13.46 -10.91
N VAL A 29 -11.30 -13.26 -9.82
CA VAL A 29 -9.93 -12.82 -9.81
C VAL A 29 -9.04 -14.01 -10.10
N LEU A 30 -8.36 -14.03 -11.24
CA LEU A 30 -7.43 -15.09 -11.62
C LEU A 30 -6.08 -14.92 -10.90
N ALA A 31 -5.58 -13.68 -10.86
CA ALA A 31 -4.37 -13.35 -10.11
C ALA A 31 -4.29 -11.85 -9.83
N VAL A 32 -3.66 -11.50 -8.70
CA VAL A 32 -3.27 -10.14 -8.36
C VAL A 32 -1.80 -10.11 -7.96
N LYS A 33 -1.05 -9.14 -8.49
CA LYS A 33 0.31 -8.83 -8.08
C LYS A 33 0.43 -7.38 -7.65
N GLY A 34 1.20 -7.16 -6.60
CA GLY A 34 1.43 -5.86 -6.03
C GLY A 34 2.41 -5.88 -4.88
N GLN A 35 3.05 -4.74 -4.64
CA GLN A 35 3.88 -4.50 -3.46
C GLN A 35 3.16 -3.60 -2.46
N ASP A 36 2.22 -2.77 -2.93
CA ASP A 36 1.37 -1.98 -2.05
C ASP A 36 0.35 -2.90 -1.33
N PRO A 37 0.25 -2.84 0.01
CA PRO A 37 -0.70 -3.65 0.77
C PRO A 37 -2.15 -3.54 0.28
N VAL A 38 -2.58 -2.36 -0.17
CA VAL A 38 -4.00 -2.17 -0.51
C VAL A 38 -4.38 -2.77 -1.87
N THR A 39 -3.41 -3.21 -2.66
CA THR A 39 -3.59 -3.65 -4.05
C THR A 39 -4.59 -4.79 -4.19
N TYR A 40 -4.49 -5.82 -3.34
CA TYR A 40 -5.31 -7.03 -3.45
C TYR A 40 -6.82 -6.76 -3.40
N GLY A 41 -7.25 -5.78 -2.60
CA GLY A 41 -8.66 -5.40 -2.54
C GLY A 41 -9.02 -4.25 -3.47
N THR A 42 -8.12 -3.29 -3.67
CA THR A 42 -8.45 -2.08 -4.46
C THR A 42 -8.51 -2.36 -5.96
N LEU A 43 -7.55 -3.09 -6.54
CA LEU A 43 -7.59 -3.40 -7.98
C LEU A 43 -8.77 -4.28 -8.37
N THR A 44 -9.12 -5.24 -7.53
CA THR A 44 -10.25 -6.15 -7.76
C THR A 44 -11.56 -5.39 -7.69
N THR A 45 -11.73 -4.55 -6.66
CA THR A 45 -12.88 -3.63 -6.56
C THR A 45 -12.96 -2.69 -7.75
N ALA A 46 -11.83 -2.18 -8.26
CA ALA A 46 -11.79 -1.30 -9.41
C ALA A 46 -12.35 -1.97 -10.67
N ALA A 47 -11.93 -3.20 -10.97
CA ALA A 47 -12.49 -3.98 -12.08
C ALA A 47 -13.97 -4.29 -11.90
N SER A 48 -14.37 -4.79 -10.73
CA SER A 48 -15.77 -5.11 -10.45
C SER A 48 -16.67 -3.87 -10.49
N THR A 49 -16.15 -2.70 -10.13
CA THR A 49 -16.91 -1.45 -10.20
C THR A 49 -17.01 -0.97 -11.65
N ALA A 50 -15.92 -1.01 -12.40
CA ALA A 50 -15.91 -0.64 -13.81
C ALA A 50 -16.90 -1.49 -14.65
N SER A 51 -16.87 -2.81 -14.49
CA SER A 51 -17.76 -3.75 -15.22
C SER A 51 -19.25 -3.60 -14.86
N LYS A 52 -19.56 -3.19 -13.62
CA LYS A 52 -20.94 -2.88 -13.22
C LYS A 52 -21.51 -1.65 -13.91
N TYR A 53 -20.69 -0.63 -14.14
CA TYR A 53 -21.14 0.64 -14.73
C TYR A 53 -20.99 0.69 -16.24
N LEU A 54 -20.06 -0.07 -16.82
CA LEU A 54 -19.71 -0.01 -18.23
C LEU A 54 -19.65 -1.41 -18.82
N LYS A 55 -20.32 -1.61 -19.96
CA LYS A 55 -20.15 -2.81 -20.78
C LYS A 55 -18.90 -2.62 -21.63
N LEU A 56 -17.85 -3.37 -21.32
CA LEU A 56 -16.55 -3.27 -21.99
C LEU A 56 -16.46 -4.28 -23.13
N GLN A 57 -15.98 -3.81 -24.28
CA GLN A 57 -15.57 -4.66 -25.39
C GLN A 57 -14.05 -4.79 -25.41
N GLU A 58 -13.52 -5.84 -26.06
CA GLU A 58 -12.08 -6.01 -26.23
C GLU A 58 -11.41 -4.71 -26.73
N GLY A 59 -10.35 -4.30 -26.05
CA GLY A 59 -9.60 -3.08 -26.34
C GLY A 59 -10.14 -1.81 -25.67
N ASP A 60 -11.33 -1.84 -25.07
CA ASP A 60 -11.85 -0.72 -24.28
C ASP A 60 -11.03 -0.52 -23.00
N ILE A 61 -10.87 0.74 -22.58
CA ILE A 61 -10.12 1.11 -21.37
C ILE A 61 -10.95 2.07 -20.52
N VAL A 62 -11.13 1.70 -19.26
CA VAL A 62 -11.70 2.55 -18.21
C VAL A 62 -10.57 3.12 -17.37
N LEU A 63 -10.68 4.40 -17.04
CA LEU A 63 -9.79 5.08 -16.09
C LEU A 63 -10.56 5.39 -14.81
N LEU A 64 -9.95 5.12 -13.66
CA LEU A 64 -10.43 5.55 -12.35
C LEU A 64 -9.27 5.73 -11.36
N ASN A 65 -9.46 6.60 -10.38
CA ASN A 65 -8.64 6.68 -9.18
C ASN A 65 -9.47 6.92 -7.91
N ASP A 66 -10.80 7.00 -8.05
CA ASP A 66 -11.74 7.22 -6.95
C ASP A 66 -11.61 6.11 -5.89
N PRO A 67 -11.18 6.43 -4.64
CA PRO A 67 -10.91 5.42 -3.62
C PRO A 67 -12.14 4.56 -3.29
N TYR A 68 -13.34 5.16 -3.34
CA TYR A 68 -14.61 4.47 -3.08
C TYR A 68 -15.04 3.55 -4.22
N SER A 69 -14.42 3.67 -5.38
CA SER A 69 -14.62 2.81 -6.57
C SER A 69 -13.47 1.82 -6.77
N GLY A 70 -12.58 1.64 -5.78
CA GLY A 70 -11.40 0.75 -5.88
C GLY A 70 -10.08 1.45 -6.20
N GLY A 71 -10.03 2.78 -6.15
CA GLY A 71 -8.76 3.51 -6.13
C GLY A 71 -7.97 3.32 -4.83
N SER A 72 -6.70 3.77 -4.83
CA SER A 72 -5.87 3.92 -3.62
C SER A 72 -5.80 5.39 -3.22
N VAL A 73 -4.69 6.06 -3.49
CA VAL A 73 -4.53 7.51 -3.35
C VAL A 73 -4.79 8.18 -4.71
N LEU A 74 -5.26 9.44 -4.73
CA LEU A 74 -5.68 10.09 -5.99
C LEU A 74 -4.56 10.30 -7.01
N CYS A 75 -3.28 10.22 -6.62
CA CYS A 75 -2.18 10.24 -7.57
C CYS A 75 -1.99 8.89 -8.30
N ASP A 76 -2.63 7.81 -7.85
CA ASP A 76 -2.56 6.50 -8.46
C ASP A 76 -3.73 6.28 -9.42
N MET A 77 -3.43 6.30 -10.72
CA MET A 77 -4.39 6.08 -11.80
C MET A 77 -4.52 4.58 -12.08
N THR A 78 -5.74 4.06 -11.97
CA THR A 78 -6.07 2.66 -12.25
C THR A 78 -6.73 2.54 -13.62
N PHE A 79 -6.14 1.73 -14.47
CA PHE A 79 -6.64 1.41 -15.81
C PHE A 79 -7.25 0.01 -15.78
N VAL A 80 -8.48 -0.12 -16.25
CA VAL A 80 -9.15 -1.40 -16.46
C VAL A 80 -9.32 -1.57 -17.97
N MET A 81 -8.59 -2.50 -18.56
CA MET A 81 -8.64 -2.82 -19.99
C MET A 81 -9.32 -4.17 -20.19
N ALA A 82 -10.31 -4.24 -21.07
CA ALA A 82 -10.80 -5.52 -21.55
C ALA A 82 -9.79 -6.09 -22.54
N VAL A 83 -9.14 -7.19 -22.16
CA VAL A 83 -8.13 -7.87 -22.98
C VAL A 83 -8.74 -9.02 -23.78
N SER A 84 -9.99 -9.41 -23.51
CA SER A 84 -10.82 -10.25 -24.37
C SER A 84 -12.29 -9.98 -24.02
N GLU A 85 -13.23 -10.71 -24.62
CA GLU A 85 -14.65 -10.63 -24.24
C GLU A 85 -14.89 -11.06 -22.77
N ASP A 86 -14.05 -11.95 -22.25
CA ASP A 86 -14.24 -12.56 -20.93
C ASP A 86 -13.25 -12.05 -19.87
N LEU A 87 -12.18 -11.34 -20.25
CA LEU A 87 -11.08 -10.99 -19.35
C LEU A 87 -10.81 -9.49 -19.24
N LEU A 88 -10.67 -9.04 -18.00
CA LEU A 88 -10.29 -7.69 -17.60
C LEU A 88 -8.89 -7.68 -17.00
N TRP A 89 -7.99 -6.93 -17.62
CA TRP A 89 -6.68 -6.61 -17.06
C TRP A 89 -6.73 -5.25 -16.36
N VAL A 90 -6.37 -5.23 -15.08
CA VAL A 90 -6.27 -4.02 -14.28
C VAL A 90 -4.82 -3.72 -13.99
N THR A 91 -4.42 -2.45 -14.10
CA THR A 91 -3.11 -2.01 -13.62
C THR A 91 -3.16 -0.58 -13.09
N ARG A 92 -2.28 -0.29 -12.13
CA ARG A 92 -2.20 1.00 -11.48
C ARG A 92 -0.85 1.66 -11.73
N LYS A 93 -0.90 2.95 -12.06
CA LYS A 93 0.25 3.78 -12.39
C LYS A 93 0.17 5.08 -11.59
N SER A 94 1.26 5.41 -10.93
CA SER A 94 1.34 6.62 -10.09
C SER A 94 1.80 7.82 -10.90
N LEU A 95 1.17 8.97 -10.66
CA LEU A 95 1.53 10.25 -11.23
C LEU A 95 1.76 11.27 -10.11
N ASN A 96 3.02 11.71 -9.93
CA ASN A 96 3.41 12.76 -8.98
C ASN A 96 2.91 12.55 -7.54
N LYS A 97 3.38 11.48 -6.88
CA LYS A 97 3.08 11.23 -5.47
C LYS A 97 3.54 12.41 -4.61
N SER A 98 2.67 12.84 -3.71
CA SER A 98 2.89 13.96 -2.80
C SER A 98 2.08 13.75 -1.53
N VAL A 99 2.50 14.39 -0.44
CA VAL A 99 1.77 14.29 0.84
C VAL A 99 0.50 15.13 0.76
N ARG A 100 -0.65 14.54 1.14
CA ARG A 100 -1.95 15.22 1.21
C ARG A 100 -2.46 15.21 2.63
N ILE A 101 -2.57 16.40 3.21
CA ILE A 101 -3.10 16.62 4.57
C ILE A 101 -4.35 17.44 4.42
N THR A 102 -5.49 16.76 4.37
CA THR A 102 -6.75 17.37 3.97
C THR A 102 -7.89 16.94 4.89
N LYS A 103 -9.00 17.66 4.82
CA LYS A 103 -10.22 17.33 5.57
C LYS A 103 -11.21 16.54 4.75
N THR A 104 -11.11 16.62 3.43
CA THR A 104 -11.95 15.85 2.50
C THR A 104 -11.12 15.25 1.38
N VAL A 105 -11.68 14.27 0.68
CA VAL A 105 -11.02 13.61 -0.45
C VAL A 105 -10.86 14.54 -1.67
N GLU A 106 -11.74 15.53 -1.86
CA GLU A 106 -11.69 16.48 -2.99
C GLU A 106 -10.46 17.38 -2.94
N GLU A 107 -9.99 17.67 -1.72
CA GLU A 107 -8.77 18.43 -1.47
C GLU A 107 -7.49 17.60 -1.76
N GLU A 108 -7.59 16.27 -1.88
CA GLU A 108 -6.43 15.40 -2.13
C GLU A 108 -5.95 15.46 -3.60
N GLY A 109 -6.80 15.87 -4.53
CA GLY A 109 -6.48 15.95 -5.95
C GLY A 109 -7.66 15.69 -6.89
N LEU A 110 -7.37 15.50 -8.17
CA LEU A 110 -8.38 15.13 -9.18
C LEU A 110 -8.93 13.72 -8.89
N ARG A 111 -10.22 13.63 -8.56
CA ARG A 111 -10.94 12.37 -8.35
C ARG A 111 -11.72 11.98 -9.62
N ILE A 112 -11.44 10.78 -10.13
CA ILE A 112 -11.94 10.22 -11.37
C ILE A 112 -12.73 8.95 -11.02
N PRO A 113 -14.07 8.99 -11.09
CA PRO A 113 -14.89 7.78 -11.01
C PRO A 113 -14.66 6.91 -12.26
N PRO A 114 -15.18 5.66 -12.32
CA PRO A 114 -15.08 4.81 -13.51
C PRO A 114 -15.51 5.55 -14.78
N THR A 115 -14.53 5.88 -15.63
CA THR A 115 -14.74 6.74 -16.80
C THR A 115 -14.26 6.03 -18.08
N PRO A 116 -15.07 5.93 -19.14
CA PRO A 116 -14.68 5.29 -20.40
C PRO A 116 -13.66 6.15 -21.16
N LEU A 117 -12.37 5.87 -20.93
CA LEU A 117 -11.26 6.63 -21.50
C LEU A 117 -10.99 6.26 -22.96
N ARG A 118 -11.21 4.99 -23.32
CA ARG A 118 -11.07 4.49 -24.70
C ARG A 118 -12.20 3.52 -25.01
N GLN A 119 -12.86 3.73 -26.14
CA GLN A 119 -13.90 2.84 -26.64
C GLN A 119 -13.73 2.60 -28.14
N LYS A 120 -13.97 1.38 -28.62
CA LYS A 120 -13.83 1.04 -30.06
C LYS A 120 -12.47 1.44 -30.62
N ASN A 121 -11.41 1.17 -29.86
CA ASN A 121 -10.03 1.54 -30.14
C ASN A 121 -9.72 3.05 -30.22
N GLN A 122 -10.66 3.96 -29.90
CA GLN A 122 -10.47 5.41 -29.95
C GLN A 122 -10.48 6.03 -28.56
N ILE A 123 -9.54 6.94 -28.29
CA ILE A 123 -9.48 7.69 -27.03
C ILE A 123 -10.61 8.73 -27.02
N ASN A 124 -11.30 8.85 -25.90
CA ASN A 124 -12.28 9.91 -25.70
C ASN A 124 -11.58 11.24 -25.40
N GLU A 125 -11.20 11.96 -26.46
CA GLU A 125 -10.48 13.23 -26.37
C GLU A 125 -11.28 14.32 -25.63
N MET A 126 -12.63 14.28 -25.68
CA MET A 126 -13.47 15.24 -24.96
C MET A 126 -13.36 15.04 -23.44
N ILE A 127 -13.44 13.77 -22.98
CA ILE A 127 -13.26 13.44 -21.57
C ILE A 127 -11.85 13.80 -21.12
N LEU A 128 -10.83 13.43 -21.91
CA LEU A 128 -9.44 13.70 -21.55
C LEU A 128 -9.13 15.20 -21.47
N ALA A 129 -9.68 16.00 -22.41
CA ALA A 129 -9.56 17.46 -22.38
C ALA A 129 -10.27 18.06 -21.15
N ALA A 130 -11.47 17.56 -20.80
CA ALA A 130 -12.18 18.00 -19.61
C ALA A 130 -11.42 17.69 -18.31
N MET A 131 -10.81 16.50 -18.22
CA MET A 131 -9.93 16.15 -17.10
C MET A 131 -8.71 17.08 -17.01
N GLN A 132 -8.04 17.33 -18.13
CA GLN A 132 -6.86 18.19 -18.19
C GLN A 132 -7.17 19.64 -17.80
N ALA A 133 -8.38 20.12 -18.06
CA ALA A 133 -8.84 21.46 -17.69
C ALA A 133 -9.21 21.59 -16.20
N HIS A 134 -9.33 20.48 -15.47
CA HIS A 134 -9.70 20.51 -14.06
C HIS A 134 -8.60 21.16 -13.21
N PRO A 135 -8.91 22.08 -12.26
CA PRO A 135 -7.89 22.80 -11.48
C PRO A 135 -6.93 21.91 -10.68
N ALA A 136 -7.41 20.77 -10.19
CA ALA A 136 -6.61 19.78 -9.45
C ALA A 136 -5.87 18.76 -10.34
N CYS A 137 -5.96 18.88 -11.67
CA CYS A 137 -5.29 17.99 -12.61
C CYS A 137 -3.79 18.29 -12.68
N PRO A 138 -2.90 17.28 -12.63
CA PRO A 138 -1.47 17.49 -12.82
C PRO A 138 -1.12 18.08 -14.20
N PRO A 139 -0.02 18.83 -14.32
CA PRO A 139 0.51 19.26 -15.62
C PRO A 139 0.81 18.05 -16.52
N ARG A 140 0.58 18.21 -17.84
CA ARG A 140 0.83 17.18 -18.86
C ARG A 140 0.08 15.85 -18.63
N PHE A 141 -1.01 15.86 -17.88
CA PHE A 141 -1.83 14.68 -17.60
C PHE A 141 -2.29 13.97 -18.88
N ALA A 142 -2.80 14.71 -19.87
CA ALA A 142 -3.29 14.13 -21.12
C ALA A 142 -2.20 13.42 -21.92
N GLU A 143 -1.00 14.00 -21.97
CA GLU A 143 0.17 13.38 -22.63
C GLU A 143 0.56 12.10 -21.91
N TRP A 144 0.68 12.15 -20.58
CA TRP A 144 1.01 10.99 -19.75
C TRP A 144 -0.01 9.86 -19.90
N ILE A 145 -1.32 10.18 -19.92
CA ILE A 145 -2.38 9.18 -20.15
C ILE A 145 -2.22 8.50 -21.51
N LYS A 146 -1.92 9.26 -22.57
CA LYS A 146 -1.72 8.70 -23.92
C LYS A 146 -0.51 7.77 -23.96
N GLU A 147 0.58 8.10 -23.27
CA GLU A 147 1.75 7.23 -23.12
C GLU A 147 1.39 5.94 -22.36
N GLN A 148 0.62 6.03 -21.28
CA GLN A 148 0.17 4.83 -20.54
C GLN A 148 -0.70 3.92 -21.42
N ILE A 149 -1.65 4.48 -22.19
CA ILE A 149 -2.48 3.69 -23.12
C ILE A 149 -1.63 2.96 -24.16
N GLN A 150 -0.58 3.60 -24.69
CA GLN A 150 0.33 2.95 -25.64
C GLN A 150 1.06 1.76 -25.00
N GLU A 151 1.55 1.91 -23.76
CA GLU A 151 2.20 0.81 -23.02
C GLU A 151 1.22 -0.36 -22.78
N LEU A 152 -0.02 -0.06 -22.38
CA LEU A 152 -1.07 -1.06 -22.15
C LEU A 152 -1.37 -1.84 -23.43
N ASN A 153 -1.59 -1.15 -24.56
CA ASN A 153 -1.86 -1.79 -25.84
C ASN A 153 -0.71 -2.69 -26.29
N ALA A 154 0.53 -2.24 -26.13
CA ALA A 154 1.70 -3.05 -26.49
C ALA A 154 1.81 -4.32 -25.62
N LYS A 155 1.48 -4.23 -24.33
CA LYS A 155 1.46 -5.38 -23.41
C LYS A 155 0.30 -6.33 -23.70
N ALA A 156 -0.91 -5.81 -23.91
CA ALA A 156 -2.08 -6.61 -24.27
C ALA A 156 -1.84 -7.37 -25.59
N LYS A 157 -1.20 -6.73 -26.58
CA LYS A 157 -0.84 -7.42 -27.83
C LYS A 157 0.11 -8.60 -27.60
N LYS A 158 1.13 -8.44 -26.74
CA LYS A 158 2.05 -9.54 -26.40
C LYS A 158 1.35 -10.69 -25.70
N LEU A 159 0.33 -10.42 -24.87
CA LEU A 159 -0.48 -11.46 -24.25
C LEU A 159 -1.22 -12.26 -25.33
N HIS A 160 -1.88 -11.59 -26.27
CA HIS A 160 -2.56 -12.25 -27.39
C HIS A 160 -1.61 -13.10 -28.22
N GLU A 161 -0.45 -12.54 -28.60
CA GLU A 161 0.57 -13.27 -29.37
C GLU A 161 1.06 -14.52 -28.60
N ALA A 162 1.23 -14.44 -27.27
CA ALA A 162 1.64 -15.58 -26.44
C ALA A 162 0.55 -16.66 -26.35
N VAL A 163 -0.71 -16.25 -26.22
CA VAL A 163 -1.88 -17.15 -26.22
C VAL A 163 -2.03 -17.87 -27.56
N GLU A 164 -1.91 -17.14 -28.68
CA GLU A 164 -1.97 -17.70 -30.04
C GLU A 164 -0.84 -18.70 -30.31
N LEU A 165 0.41 -18.37 -29.93
CA LEU A 165 1.57 -19.23 -30.14
C LEU A 165 1.51 -20.53 -29.34
N THR A 166 0.94 -20.48 -28.14
CA THR A 166 0.81 -21.66 -27.26
C THR A 166 -0.44 -22.49 -27.58
N GLY A 167 -1.42 -21.93 -28.29
CA GLY A 167 -2.74 -22.54 -28.48
C GLY A 167 -3.50 -22.74 -27.16
N PHE A 168 -3.11 -22.01 -26.11
CA PHE A 168 -3.64 -22.18 -24.77
C PHE A 168 -4.92 -21.38 -24.58
N THR A 169 -6.02 -22.06 -24.28
CA THR A 169 -7.31 -21.42 -24.01
C THR A 169 -7.61 -21.42 -22.52
N ILE A 170 -7.98 -20.27 -21.98
CA ILE A 170 -8.47 -20.15 -20.61
C ILE A 170 -9.96 -20.52 -20.63
N THR A 171 -10.33 -21.69 -20.11
CA THR A 171 -11.74 -22.13 -19.99
C THR A 171 -12.26 -21.93 -18.58
N SER A 172 -13.59 -21.92 -18.42
CA SER A 172 -14.26 -21.86 -17.11
C SER A 172 -13.81 -22.98 -16.18
N GLU A 173 -13.71 -24.22 -16.68
CA GLU A 173 -13.29 -25.37 -15.87
C GLU A 173 -11.85 -25.19 -15.36
N LEU A 174 -10.95 -24.70 -16.21
CA LEU A 174 -9.57 -24.45 -15.81
C LEU A 174 -9.46 -23.34 -14.75
N ILE A 175 -10.28 -22.30 -14.87
CA ILE A 175 -10.36 -21.24 -13.86
C ILE A 175 -10.82 -21.83 -12.53
N GLU A 176 -11.91 -22.58 -12.50
CA GLU A 176 -12.44 -23.20 -11.29
C GLU A 176 -11.41 -24.12 -10.62
N GLU A 177 -10.74 -24.98 -11.40
CA GLU A 177 -9.67 -25.85 -10.90
C GLU A 177 -8.50 -25.05 -10.31
N TYR A 178 -8.08 -23.97 -10.97
CA TYR A 178 -6.98 -23.13 -10.50
C TYR A 178 -7.33 -22.37 -9.21
N LEU A 179 -8.56 -21.87 -9.10
CA LEU A 179 -9.05 -21.19 -7.90
C LEU A 179 -9.13 -22.17 -6.71
N GLU A 180 -9.67 -23.37 -6.92
CA GLU A 180 -9.76 -24.38 -5.86
C GLU A 180 -8.36 -24.85 -5.43
N LEU A 181 -7.42 -25.05 -6.37
CA LEU A 181 -6.03 -25.35 -6.04
C LEU A 181 -5.38 -24.26 -5.19
N SER A 182 -5.62 -23.00 -5.54
CA SER A 182 -5.04 -21.85 -4.84
C SER A 182 -5.59 -21.73 -3.41
N LYS A 183 -6.89 -22.00 -3.24
CA LYS A 183 -7.55 -22.08 -1.93
C LYS A 183 -6.97 -23.21 -1.08
N GLN A 184 -6.85 -24.42 -1.62
CA GLN A 184 -6.27 -25.56 -0.92
C GLN A 184 -4.82 -25.30 -0.50
N ALA A 185 -4.02 -24.71 -1.40
CA ALA A 185 -2.64 -24.35 -1.11
C ALA A 185 -2.50 -23.27 -0.03
N ALA A 186 -3.46 -22.34 0.08
CA ALA A 186 -3.49 -21.35 1.16
C ALA A 186 -3.94 -21.98 2.48
N VAL A 187 -5.03 -22.76 2.48
CA VAL A 187 -5.55 -23.47 3.65
C VAL A 187 -4.49 -24.39 4.26
N GLN A 188 -3.80 -25.18 3.42
CA GLN A 188 -2.74 -26.08 3.86
C GLN A 188 -1.61 -25.32 4.55
N ARG A 189 -1.11 -24.23 3.96
CA ARG A 189 -0.02 -23.42 4.55
C ARG A 189 -0.39 -22.80 5.89
N ILE A 190 -1.68 -22.49 6.11
CA ILE A 190 -2.15 -21.91 7.37
C ILE A 190 -2.33 -23.01 8.42
N SER A 191 -3.01 -24.11 8.06
CA SER A 191 -3.33 -25.20 8.99
C SER A 191 -2.08 -25.91 9.50
N GLU A 192 -1.02 -26.02 8.69
CA GLU A 192 0.28 -26.55 9.10
C GLU A 192 0.96 -25.72 10.19
N ARG A 193 0.63 -24.43 10.31
CA ARG A 193 1.36 -23.50 11.18
C ARG A 193 0.63 -23.17 12.47
N ALA A 194 -0.68 -22.94 12.46
CA ALA A 194 -1.40 -22.64 13.70
C ALA A 194 -2.93 -22.76 13.61
N SER A 195 -3.50 -22.94 14.80
CA SER A 195 -4.88 -22.62 15.17
C SER A 195 -4.82 -21.81 16.47
N GLY A 196 -5.70 -20.83 16.62
CA GLY A 196 -5.73 -19.99 17.82
C GLY A 196 -6.41 -18.64 17.63
N GLU A 197 -6.52 -17.91 18.74
CA GLU A 197 -7.14 -16.59 18.80
C GLU A 197 -6.20 -15.60 19.47
N ALA A 198 -6.15 -14.36 18.97
CA ALA A 198 -5.46 -13.27 19.62
C ALA A 198 -6.18 -11.94 19.43
N ARG A 199 -6.02 -11.05 20.41
CA ARG A 199 -6.61 -9.71 20.40
C ARG A 199 -5.55 -8.64 20.64
N VAL A 200 -5.64 -7.57 19.86
CA VAL A 200 -4.78 -6.40 20.00
C VAL A 200 -5.57 -5.10 19.82
N ASP A 201 -5.10 -4.07 20.51
CA ASP A 201 -5.57 -2.70 20.39
C ASP A 201 -4.37 -1.83 19.94
N ILE A 202 -4.53 -1.07 18.85
CA ILE A 202 -3.56 -0.07 18.37
C ILE A 202 -4.23 1.29 18.43
N VAL A 203 -3.57 2.27 19.06
CA VAL A 203 -4.06 3.64 19.14
C VAL A 203 -3.19 4.50 18.24
N LEU A 204 -3.81 5.17 17.27
CA LEU A 204 -3.16 6.17 16.43
C LEU A 204 -2.87 7.44 17.22
N ASP A 205 -1.95 8.27 16.77
CA ASP A 205 -1.56 9.53 17.44
C ASP A 205 -2.73 10.54 17.54
N SER A 206 -3.75 10.38 16.69
CA SER A 206 -5.04 11.12 16.75
C SER A 206 -6.01 10.61 17.83
N GLY A 207 -5.67 9.54 18.54
CA GLY A 207 -6.53 8.85 19.50
C GLY A 207 -7.61 7.95 18.86
N GLU A 208 -7.56 7.73 17.55
CA GLU A 208 -8.40 6.73 16.87
C GLU A 208 -7.90 5.32 17.25
N LEU A 209 -8.83 4.43 17.63
CA LEU A 209 -8.53 3.06 18.08
C LEU A 209 -8.79 2.08 16.94
N LEU A 210 -7.81 1.21 16.68
CA LEU A 210 -7.95 -0.06 15.99
C LEU A 210 -8.09 -1.17 17.02
N ARG A 211 -9.20 -1.89 17.00
CA ARG A 211 -9.33 -3.14 17.76
C ARG A 211 -9.39 -4.28 16.76
N MET A 212 -8.59 -5.31 16.96
CA MET A 212 -8.58 -6.48 16.09
C MET A 212 -8.53 -7.75 16.92
N ASN A 213 -9.54 -8.60 16.71
CA ASN A 213 -9.55 -9.99 17.15
C ASN A 213 -9.30 -10.85 15.91
N MET A 214 -8.29 -11.71 15.97
CA MET A 214 -7.96 -12.66 14.92
C MET A 214 -8.22 -14.06 15.44
N GLU A 215 -8.98 -14.84 14.69
CA GLU A 215 -9.21 -16.26 14.93
C GLU A 215 -8.74 -17.06 13.71
N ILE A 216 -8.01 -18.13 13.95
CA ILE A 216 -7.51 -19.04 12.92
C ILE A 216 -7.99 -20.45 13.27
N HIS A 217 -8.80 -21.03 12.37
CA HIS A 217 -9.38 -22.36 12.55
C HIS A 217 -9.47 -23.07 11.19
N ASP A 218 -8.99 -24.31 11.10
CA ASP A 218 -8.99 -25.13 9.87
C ASP A 218 -8.45 -24.40 8.62
N GLY A 219 -7.40 -23.60 8.81
CA GLY A 219 -6.79 -22.82 7.72
C GLY A 219 -7.62 -21.64 7.20
N LYS A 220 -8.76 -21.33 7.84
CA LYS A 220 -9.55 -20.12 7.61
C LYS A 220 -9.22 -19.07 8.67
N ILE A 221 -9.34 -17.81 8.29
CA ILE A 221 -8.98 -16.67 9.14
C ILE A 221 -10.17 -15.73 9.25
N SER A 222 -10.58 -15.45 10.47
CA SER A 222 -11.60 -14.46 10.80
C SER A 222 -10.95 -13.27 11.49
N LEU A 223 -11.22 -12.07 10.99
CA LEU A 223 -10.79 -10.81 11.58
C LEU A 223 -12.02 -10.03 12.02
N ASP A 224 -12.16 -9.81 13.31
CA ASP A 224 -13.22 -8.97 13.87
C ASP A 224 -12.63 -7.64 14.37
N PHE A 225 -13.05 -6.57 13.71
CA PHE A 225 -12.68 -5.19 14.04
C PHE A 225 -13.70 -4.49 14.95
N SER A 226 -14.61 -5.24 15.58
CA SER A 226 -15.60 -4.71 16.52
C SER A 226 -14.96 -3.89 17.63
N GLY A 227 -15.44 -2.66 17.82
CA GLY A 227 -14.87 -1.70 18.76
C GLY A 227 -13.83 -0.74 18.19
N THR A 228 -13.47 -0.88 16.90
CA THR A 228 -12.71 0.15 16.15
C THR A 228 -13.53 1.44 16.07
N THR A 229 -12.89 2.59 16.34
CA THR A 229 -13.61 3.87 16.44
C THR A 229 -14.02 4.43 15.08
N ALA A 230 -14.95 5.40 15.11
CA ALA A 230 -15.32 6.18 13.94
C ALA A 230 -14.16 7.00 13.36
N THR A 231 -14.28 7.35 12.09
CA THR A 231 -13.36 8.25 11.36
C THR A 231 -13.28 9.62 12.05
N LYS A 232 -12.06 10.08 12.33
CA LYS A 232 -11.75 11.47 12.70
C LYS A 232 -10.75 12.08 11.73
N THR A 233 -9.58 11.45 11.58
CA THR A 233 -8.49 11.95 10.72
C THR A 233 -7.93 10.88 9.79
N VAL A 234 -8.19 9.62 10.10
CA VAL A 234 -7.75 8.46 9.33
C VAL A 234 -8.99 7.82 8.74
N SER A 235 -8.96 7.46 7.46
CA SER A 235 -10.05 6.72 6.83
C SER A 235 -9.52 5.87 5.69
N LEU A 236 -9.92 4.60 5.68
CA LEU A 236 -9.66 3.62 4.64
C LEU A 236 -10.98 3.21 4.00
N THR A 237 -10.92 2.90 2.71
CA THR A 237 -12.04 2.22 2.04
C THR A 237 -12.08 0.75 2.45
N GLU A 238 -13.25 0.13 2.31
CA GLU A 238 -13.42 -1.29 2.61
C GLU A 238 -12.45 -2.18 1.80
N SER A 239 -12.26 -1.84 0.52
CA SER A 239 -11.34 -2.53 -0.37
C SER A 239 -9.87 -2.39 0.07
N ALA A 240 -9.48 -1.21 0.54
CA ALA A 240 -8.12 -0.99 1.07
C ALA A 240 -7.88 -1.73 2.40
N THR A 241 -8.87 -1.75 3.29
CA THR A 241 -8.82 -2.52 4.54
C THR A 241 -8.65 -4.01 4.24
N TYR A 242 -9.48 -4.56 3.34
CA TYR A 242 -9.37 -5.96 2.94
C TYR A 242 -8.00 -6.28 2.35
N GLY A 243 -7.53 -5.44 1.41
CA GLY A 243 -6.22 -5.59 0.78
C GLY A 243 -5.10 -5.61 1.81
N ALA A 244 -5.07 -4.65 2.73
CA ALA A 244 -4.04 -4.56 3.77
C ALA A 244 -4.00 -5.79 4.69
N CYS A 245 -5.17 -6.32 5.06
CA CYS A 245 -5.28 -7.53 5.85
C CYS A 245 -4.79 -8.76 5.07
N PHE A 246 -5.28 -8.94 3.85
CA PHE A 246 -4.90 -10.05 2.99
C PHE A 246 -3.39 -10.03 2.69
N HIS A 247 -2.82 -8.87 2.36
CA HIS A 247 -1.38 -8.70 2.12
C HIS A 247 -0.56 -9.15 3.32
N ALA A 248 -0.94 -8.77 4.55
CA ALA A 248 -0.20 -9.15 5.74
C ALA A 248 -0.21 -10.67 5.95
N LEU A 249 -1.38 -11.30 5.80
CA LEU A 249 -1.57 -12.74 5.97
C LEU A 249 -0.87 -13.54 4.88
N SER A 250 -1.06 -13.19 3.62
CA SER A 250 -0.50 -13.92 2.48
C SER A 250 1.02 -13.94 2.49
N ARG A 251 1.65 -12.82 2.88
CA ARG A 251 3.11 -12.74 3.05
C ARG A 251 3.61 -13.51 4.26
N PHE A 252 2.87 -13.48 5.38
CA PHE A 252 3.27 -14.22 6.57
C PHE A 252 3.26 -15.74 6.33
N TYR A 253 2.19 -16.24 5.70
CA TYR A 253 2.01 -17.67 5.41
C TYR A 253 2.69 -18.13 4.11
N GLY A 254 3.06 -17.21 3.22
CA GLY A 254 3.77 -17.51 1.97
C GLY A 254 2.87 -18.06 0.86
N PHE A 255 1.66 -17.52 0.72
CA PHE A 255 0.73 -17.86 -0.35
C PHE A 255 0.37 -16.67 -1.25
N ASP A 256 1.10 -15.56 -1.16
CA ASP A 256 0.90 -14.36 -1.98
C ASP A 256 1.00 -14.60 -3.49
N GLN A 257 1.78 -15.60 -3.90
CA GLN A 257 1.84 -16.08 -5.29
C GLN A 257 0.53 -16.72 -5.81
N PHE A 258 -0.38 -17.11 -4.91
CA PHE A 258 -1.69 -17.68 -5.21
C PHE A 258 -2.83 -16.69 -4.94
N ALA A 259 -2.54 -15.38 -4.92
CA ALA A 259 -3.52 -14.35 -4.62
C ALA A 259 -4.58 -14.22 -5.73
N ASN A 260 -5.72 -14.88 -5.51
CA ASN A 260 -6.87 -14.96 -6.40
C ASN A 260 -8.17 -15.24 -5.61
N THR A 261 -9.33 -15.30 -6.28
CA THR A 261 -10.64 -15.53 -5.64
C THR A 261 -10.63 -16.74 -4.70
N GLY A 262 -9.96 -17.82 -5.09
CA GLY A 262 -9.79 -19.02 -4.27
C GLY A 262 -9.18 -18.71 -2.91
N SER A 263 -7.97 -18.14 -2.92
CA SER A 263 -7.28 -17.73 -1.69
C SER A 263 -8.02 -16.64 -0.91
N PHE A 264 -8.76 -15.77 -1.58
CA PHE A 264 -9.53 -14.69 -0.94
C PHE A 264 -10.68 -15.21 -0.09
N SER A 265 -11.28 -16.34 -0.49
CA SER A 265 -12.40 -16.99 0.20
C SER A 265 -12.09 -17.49 1.61
N ILE A 266 -10.80 -17.56 2.00
CA ILE A 266 -10.38 -18.06 3.32
C ILE A 266 -10.41 -16.97 4.40
N LEU A 267 -10.53 -15.70 3.99
CA LEU A 267 -10.45 -14.53 4.85
C LEU A 267 -11.82 -13.89 5.02
N GLN A 268 -12.33 -13.89 6.25
CA GLN A 268 -13.54 -13.18 6.64
C GLN A 268 -13.17 -11.95 7.47
N ILE A 269 -13.78 -10.80 7.16
CA ILE A 269 -13.55 -9.54 7.88
C ILE A 269 -14.88 -8.93 8.33
N THR A 270 -15.05 -8.80 9.64
CA THR A 270 -16.17 -8.10 10.28
C THR A 270 -15.71 -6.76 10.81
N LYS A 271 -16.50 -5.71 10.60
CA LYS A 271 -16.15 -4.33 10.98
C LYS A 271 -17.40 -3.50 11.29
N PRO A 272 -17.36 -2.61 12.31
CA PRO A 272 -18.48 -1.71 12.59
C PRO A 272 -18.75 -0.75 11.42
N THR A 273 -20.03 -0.49 11.14
CA THR A 273 -20.43 0.54 10.17
C THR A 273 -19.91 1.91 10.60
N GLY A 274 -19.24 2.61 9.70
CA GLY A 274 -18.74 3.98 9.93
C GLY A 274 -17.45 4.07 10.75
N CYS A 275 -16.83 2.93 11.11
CA CYS A 275 -15.47 2.95 11.62
C CYS A 275 -14.47 3.43 10.55
N TRP A 276 -13.27 3.84 10.97
CA TRP A 276 -12.28 4.38 10.04
C TRP A 276 -11.75 3.36 9.02
N LEU A 277 -12.04 2.07 9.17
CA LEU A 277 -11.74 1.02 8.18
C LEU A 277 -12.75 0.95 7.03
N VAL A 278 -13.87 1.69 7.15
CA VAL A 278 -14.95 1.82 6.15
C VAL A 278 -15.35 3.28 6.03
N GLY A 279 -14.36 4.12 5.76
CA GLY A 279 -14.56 5.52 5.43
C GLY A 279 -15.52 5.67 4.26
N LYS A 280 -16.44 6.61 4.37
CA LYS A 280 -17.40 6.96 3.31
C LYS A 280 -17.09 8.35 2.78
N TYR A 281 -17.50 8.59 1.54
CA TYR A 281 -17.46 9.92 0.94
C TYR A 281 -18.10 10.97 1.88
N PRO A 282 -17.46 12.13 2.12
CA PRO A 282 -16.25 12.67 1.47
C PRO A 282 -14.95 12.51 2.31
N ALA A 283 -14.83 11.48 3.16
CA ALA A 283 -13.69 11.32 4.07
C ALA A 283 -12.32 11.23 3.33
N PRO A 284 -11.27 11.92 3.82
CA PRO A 284 -9.94 11.85 3.20
C PRO A 284 -9.37 10.43 3.37
N THR A 285 -8.50 10.02 2.44
CA THR A 285 -7.98 8.66 2.36
C THR A 285 -6.46 8.58 2.46
N TYR A 286 -5.72 9.66 2.18
CA TYR A 286 -4.25 9.64 2.13
C TYR A 286 -3.61 9.16 3.45
N LYS A 287 -4.05 9.72 4.59
CA LYS A 287 -3.56 9.30 5.91
C LYS A 287 -3.96 7.86 6.23
N GLY A 288 -5.12 7.40 5.77
CA GLY A 288 -5.53 6.00 5.89
C GLY A 288 -4.63 5.06 5.09
N MET A 289 -4.43 5.35 3.82
CA MET A 289 -3.61 4.56 2.88
C MET A 289 -2.13 4.47 3.29
N THR A 290 -1.67 5.40 4.13
CA THR A 290 -0.31 5.40 4.69
C THR A 290 -0.30 4.88 6.13
N CYS A 291 -0.69 5.70 7.09
CA CYS A 291 -0.62 5.41 8.52
C CYS A 291 -1.69 4.40 8.99
N GLY A 292 -2.88 4.43 8.41
CA GLY A 292 -3.95 3.45 8.72
C GLY A 292 -3.56 2.02 8.31
N VAL A 293 -2.98 1.86 7.12
CA VAL A 293 -2.40 0.58 6.66
C VAL A 293 -1.27 0.13 7.58
N ALA A 294 -0.42 1.06 8.04
CA ALA A 294 0.63 0.75 9.01
C ALA A 294 0.06 0.27 10.36
N ALA A 295 -1.06 0.83 10.83
CA ALA A 295 -1.75 0.37 12.03
C ALA A 295 -2.30 -1.06 11.87
N ILE A 296 -2.90 -1.39 10.72
CA ILE A 296 -3.34 -2.76 10.39
C ILE A 296 -2.14 -3.72 10.41
N LYS A 297 -1.03 -3.37 9.75
CA LYS A 297 0.19 -4.20 9.75
C LYS A 297 0.75 -4.43 11.16
N THR A 298 0.74 -3.40 11.99
CA THR A 298 1.18 -3.47 13.40
C THR A 298 0.28 -4.42 14.18
N ALA A 299 -1.04 -4.33 14.03
CA ALA A 299 -2.00 -5.24 14.65
C ALA A 299 -1.80 -6.70 14.18
N MET A 300 -1.58 -6.89 12.87
CA MET A 300 -1.31 -8.21 12.27
C MET A 300 -0.05 -8.84 12.83
N GLU A 301 1.07 -8.10 12.89
CA GLU A 301 2.32 -8.65 13.43
C GLU A 301 2.16 -9.05 14.91
N LEU A 302 1.47 -8.25 15.72
CA LEU A 302 1.26 -8.55 17.14
C LEU A 302 0.30 -9.72 17.39
N THR A 303 -0.78 -9.85 16.61
CA THR A 303 -1.71 -10.99 16.72
C THR A 303 -1.07 -12.27 16.23
N LEU A 304 -0.39 -12.24 15.08
CA LEU A 304 0.32 -13.40 14.57
C LEU A 304 1.46 -13.82 15.51
N SER A 305 2.18 -12.89 16.14
CA SER A 305 3.19 -13.23 17.14
C SER A 305 2.59 -13.86 18.41
N GLN A 306 1.35 -13.52 18.75
CA GLN A 306 0.62 -14.16 19.85
C GLN A 306 0.10 -15.54 19.48
N ILE A 307 -0.40 -15.75 18.26
CA ILE A 307 -0.87 -17.08 17.83
C ILE A 307 0.31 -18.03 17.60
N HIS A 308 1.39 -17.53 16.99
CA HIS A 308 2.58 -18.29 16.63
C HIS A 308 3.69 -18.13 17.68
N HIS A 309 3.42 -18.54 18.93
CA HIS A 309 4.36 -18.39 20.05
C HIS A 309 5.77 -18.96 19.81
N LYS A 310 5.97 -19.89 18.86
CA LYS A 310 7.29 -20.45 18.54
C LYS A 310 8.15 -19.52 17.66
N ASN A 311 7.52 -18.58 16.95
CA ASN A 311 8.19 -17.61 16.08
C ASN A 311 8.28 -16.25 16.78
N GLU A 312 8.87 -16.24 17.98
CA GLU A 312 8.94 -15.03 18.80
C GLU A 312 9.74 -13.94 18.09
N LYS A 313 9.04 -12.86 17.74
CA LYS A 313 9.56 -11.69 17.05
C LYS A 313 9.13 -10.43 17.78
N ALA A 314 10.05 -9.48 17.91
CA ALA A 314 9.75 -8.13 18.37
C ALA A 314 9.00 -7.32 17.29
N LEU A 315 8.30 -6.27 17.72
CA LEU A 315 7.50 -5.44 16.82
C LEU A 315 8.38 -4.69 15.82
N SER A 316 8.03 -4.74 14.53
CA SER A 316 8.68 -3.92 13.50
C SER A 316 8.07 -2.52 13.44
N SER A 317 8.84 -1.54 12.96
CA SER A 317 8.29 -0.21 12.70
C SER A 317 7.62 -0.18 11.32
N HIS A 318 6.29 -0.21 11.29
CA HIS A 318 5.50 -0.28 10.05
C HIS A 318 5.10 1.06 9.45
N CYS A 319 5.09 2.14 10.25
CA CYS A 319 4.72 3.47 9.77
C CYS A 319 5.95 4.20 9.23
N PRO A 320 6.09 4.36 7.91
CA PRO A 320 7.17 5.15 7.36
C PRO A 320 6.96 6.64 7.67
N LEU A 321 8.07 7.40 7.64
CA LEU A 321 8.02 8.86 7.61
C LEU A 321 7.98 9.31 6.15
N HIS A 322 6.88 9.92 5.75
CA HIS A 322 6.74 10.55 4.44
C HIS A 322 7.04 12.04 4.57
N PHE A 323 7.98 12.53 3.76
CA PHE A 323 8.38 13.93 3.72
C PHE A 323 8.40 14.40 2.26
N ASP A 324 7.53 15.35 1.93
CA ASP A 324 7.35 15.87 0.58
C ASP A 324 7.92 17.28 0.49
N LEU A 325 9.05 17.43 -0.20
CA LEU A 325 9.65 18.72 -0.54
C LEU A 325 8.89 19.34 -1.72
N GLN A 326 8.57 20.62 -1.57
CA GLN A 326 7.79 21.37 -2.54
C GLN A 326 8.55 22.62 -2.96
N HIS A 327 8.80 22.73 -4.26
CA HIS A 327 9.41 23.91 -4.84
C HIS A 327 8.81 24.17 -6.22
N LYS A 328 8.26 25.38 -6.41
CA LYS A 328 7.49 25.74 -7.62
C LYS A 328 6.32 24.78 -7.84
N GLN A 329 6.28 24.04 -8.95
CA GLN A 329 5.25 23.04 -9.27
C GLN A 329 5.77 21.60 -9.15
N GLN A 330 6.91 21.41 -8.46
CA GLN A 330 7.55 20.10 -8.30
C GLN A 330 7.41 19.59 -6.87
N HIS A 331 7.30 18.28 -6.76
CA HIS A 331 7.20 17.52 -5.52
C HIS A 331 8.30 16.46 -5.48
N ALA A 332 8.97 16.32 -4.34
CA ALA A 332 9.90 15.23 -4.07
C ALA A 332 9.51 14.52 -2.79
N LEU A 333 8.79 13.40 -2.95
CA LEU A 333 8.38 12.53 -1.85
C LEU A 333 9.53 11.63 -1.41
N LEU A 334 10.11 11.95 -0.27
CA LEU A 334 11.08 11.14 0.45
C LEU A 334 10.33 10.24 1.44
N THR A 335 10.46 8.92 1.28
CA THR A 335 9.82 7.94 2.18
C THR A 335 10.90 7.19 2.95
N LEU A 336 11.01 7.46 4.25
CA LEU A 336 11.96 6.80 5.13
C LEU A 336 11.27 5.62 5.83
N PRO A 337 11.61 4.36 5.49
CA PRO A 337 10.98 3.19 6.09
C PRO A 337 11.52 2.94 7.50
N GLY A 338 10.77 2.15 8.27
CA GLY A 338 11.17 1.71 9.60
C GLY A 338 11.99 0.42 9.60
N GLY A 339 12.76 0.20 10.68
CA GLY A 339 13.52 -1.04 10.90
C GLY A 339 12.63 -2.23 11.30
N LYS A 340 13.07 -3.46 11.02
CA LYS A 340 12.36 -4.69 11.39
C LYS A 340 12.67 -5.10 12.83
N GLY A 341 11.70 -5.68 13.53
CA GLY A 341 11.91 -6.21 14.87
C GLY A 341 12.81 -7.45 14.88
N ALA A 342 13.59 -7.59 15.94
CA ALA A 342 14.48 -8.73 16.20
C ALA A 342 13.71 -10.04 16.40
N ARG A 343 14.38 -11.17 16.24
CA ARG A 343 13.86 -12.52 16.54
C ARG A 343 14.61 -13.15 17.71
N SER A 344 14.10 -14.27 18.20
CA SER A 344 14.78 -15.07 19.22
C SER A 344 16.16 -15.59 18.83
N ASP A 345 16.47 -15.65 17.53
CA ASP A 345 17.67 -16.22 16.95
C ASP A 345 18.52 -15.22 16.12
N GLN A 346 18.04 -14.00 15.90
CA GLN A 346 18.77 -13.00 15.11
C GLN A 346 18.35 -11.55 15.37
N GLU A 347 19.28 -10.63 15.07
CA GLU A 347 19.06 -9.19 15.01
C GLU A 347 17.93 -8.83 14.02
N GLY A 348 17.30 -7.67 14.28
CA GLY A 348 16.35 -7.06 13.37
C GLY A 348 17.06 -6.46 12.14
N GLU A 349 16.43 -6.60 10.98
CA GLU A 349 16.97 -6.04 9.74
C GLU A 349 16.83 -4.52 9.72
N ALA A 350 17.92 -3.81 9.43
CA ALA A 350 17.92 -2.36 9.29
C ALA A 350 17.00 -1.89 8.15
N ALA A 351 16.45 -0.69 8.31
CA ALA A 351 15.62 -0.05 7.30
C ALA A 351 16.40 0.12 5.98
N GLN A 352 15.77 -0.19 4.86
CA GLN A 352 16.38 -0.04 3.53
C GLN A 352 15.71 1.12 2.78
N LEU A 353 16.44 2.21 2.60
CA LEU A 353 15.95 3.35 1.85
C LEU A 353 15.95 3.03 0.35
N LYS A 354 14.88 3.38 -0.36
CA LYS A 354 14.85 3.25 -1.83
C LYS A 354 15.91 4.18 -2.45
N PRO A 355 16.69 3.73 -3.44
CA PRO A 355 17.68 4.59 -4.10
C PRO A 355 17.05 5.84 -4.70
N PHE A 356 17.73 6.98 -4.55
CA PHE A 356 17.41 8.25 -5.20
C PHE A 356 18.72 9.02 -5.48
N SER A 357 18.73 9.93 -6.47
CA SER A 357 19.90 10.77 -6.74
C SER A 357 19.85 12.01 -5.85
N ILE A 358 20.88 12.17 -5.02
CA ILE A 358 21.08 13.38 -4.21
C ILE A 358 21.34 14.57 -5.13
N GLU A 359 22.14 14.40 -6.17
CA GLU A 359 22.50 15.47 -7.12
C GLU A 359 21.28 15.99 -7.88
N GLN A 360 20.35 15.11 -8.26
CA GLN A 360 19.10 15.51 -8.89
C GLN A 360 18.21 16.26 -7.89
N LEU A 361 18.12 15.78 -6.65
CA LEU A 361 17.33 16.44 -5.60
C LEU A 361 17.87 17.85 -5.30
N GLU A 362 19.19 18.01 -5.14
CA GLU A 362 19.83 19.30 -4.89
C GLU A 362 19.81 20.26 -6.10
N ARG A 363 19.66 19.70 -7.31
CA ARG A 363 19.48 20.49 -8.54
C ARG A 363 18.07 21.06 -8.64
N ASP A 364 17.07 20.24 -8.33
CA ASP A 364 15.66 20.59 -8.53
C ASP A 364 15.08 21.40 -7.35
N PHE A 365 15.60 21.17 -6.15
CA PHE A 365 15.15 21.80 -4.90
C PHE A 365 16.30 22.56 -4.24
N PRO A 366 16.07 23.76 -3.68
CA PRO A 366 17.13 24.53 -3.03
C PRO A 366 17.39 23.98 -1.61
N VAL A 367 17.94 22.77 -1.57
CA VAL A 367 18.34 22.03 -0.36
C VAL A 367 19.72 21.42 -0.59
N LYS A 368 20.42 21.10 0.50
CA LYS A 368 21.65 20.33 0.49
C LYS A 368 21.53 19.18 1.47
N ILE A 369 21.75 17.96 1.00
CA ILE A 369 21.77 16.76 1.84
C ILE A 369 23.09 16.72 2.60
N GLN A 370 23.02 16.88 3.92
CA GLN A 370 24.18 16.80 4.81
C GLN A 370 24.50 15.36 5.21
N ARG A 371 23.46 14.53 5.37
CA ARG A 371 23.61 13.13 5.80
C ARG A 371 22.42 12.28 5.33
N VAL A 372 22.71 11.07 4.87
CA VAL A 372 21.76 9.96 4.76
C VAL A 372 22.47 8.74 5.30
N ASP A 373 21.94 8.15 6.37
CA ASP A 373 22.62 7.07 7.09
C ASP A 373 21.61 6.22 7.88
N GLN A 374 22.07 5.12 8.46
CA GLN A 374 21.34 4.41 9.51
C GLN A 374 21.35 5.24 10.81
N ARG A 375 20.28 5.19 11.59
CA ARG A 375 20.24 5.79 12.93
C ARG A 375 21.34 5.17 13.80
N GLN A 376 21.94 5.99 14.67
CA GLN A 376 22.96 5.51 15.59
C GLN A 376 22.38 4.66 16.73
N SER A 377 21.12 4.91 17.11
CA SER A 377 20.42 4.05 18.05
C SER A 377 20.36 2.63 17.48
N ALA A 378 20.66 1.63 18.31
CA ALA A 378 20.58 0.22 17.92
C ALA A 378 19.12 -0.28 17.81
N GLY A 379 18.14 0.63 17.73
CA GLY A 379 16.74 0.33 17.88
C GLY A 379 16.38 -0.19 19.27
N GLY A 380 15.36 -1.04 19.33
CA GLY A 380 14.97 -1.69 20.58
C GLY A 380 16.08 -2.62 21.05
N LYS A 381 16.46 -2.50 22.32
CA LYS A 381 17.55 -3.26 22.93
C LYS A 381 17.11 -4.64 23.41
N GLY A 382 17.99 -5.62 23.32
CA GLY A 382 17.80 -6.94 23.88
C GLY A 382 19.01 -7.82 23.61
N LYS A 383 18.89 -9.13 23.88
CA LYS A 383 19.89 -10.11 23.43
C LYS A 383 20.15 -10.00 21.92
N HIS A 384 19.08 -9.76 21.16
CA HIS A 384 19.14 -9.34 19.78
C HIS A 384 18.48 -7.97 19.65
N ASN A 385 19.19 -7.00 19.08
CA ASN A 385 18.66 -5.66 18.90
C ASN A 385 17.77 -5.56 17.67
N GLY A 386 16.86 -4.60 17.70
CA GLY A 386 15.99 -4.28 16.59
C GLY A 386 16.75 -3.63 15.42
N GLY A 387 16.13 -3.70 14.25
CA GLY A 387 16.66 -3.06 13.05
C GLY A 387 16.70 -1.56 13.20
N ARG A 388 17.82 -0.94 12.81
CA ARG A 388 18.00 0.51 12.83
C ARG A 388 17.06 1.20 11.83
N GLY A 389 16.59 2.39 12.18
CA GLY A 389 15.88 3.28 11.25
C GLY A 389 16.85 4.07 10.37
N ILE A 390 16.34 4.98 9.56
CA ILE A 390 17.11 5.91 8.72
C ILE A 390 17.17 7.28 9.38
N ILE A 391 18.31 7.96 9.26
CA ILE A 391 18.46 9.39 9.52
C ILE A 391 18.79 10.11 8.22
N MET A 392 18.07 11.20 7.95
CA MET A 392 18.35 12.12 6.86
C MET A 392 18.44 13.54 7.40
N LYS A 393 19.57 14.21 7.20
CA LYS A 393 19.78 15.61 7.57
C LYS A 393 19.92 16.44 6.29
N LEU A 394 19.07 17.45 6.12
CA LEU A 394 19.07 18.33 4.96
C LEU A 394 19.05 19.79 5.40
N GLU A 395 19.85 20.61 4.74
CA GLU A 395 19.94 22.05 4.96
C GLU A 395 19.22 22.78 3.84
N VAL A 396 18.34 23.69 4.20
CA VAL A 396 17.59 24.51 3.25
C VAL A 396 18.49 25.65 2.75
N ARG A 397 18.54 25.83 1.43
CA ARG A 397 19.39 26.83 0.73
C ARG A 397 18.59 27.99 0.13
N GLY A 398 17.26 27.89 0.11
CA GLY A 398 16.33 28.92 -0.38
C GLY A 398 14.92 28.65 0.14
N GLU A 399 13.94 29.48 -0.22
CA GLU A 399 12.55 29.24 0.21
C GLU A 399 12.03 27.92 -0.37
N VAL A 400 11.63 27.01 0.53
CA VAL A 400 10.94 25.75 0.19
C VAL A 400 9.75 25.57 1.10
N GLU A 401 8.76 24.84 0.62
CA GLU A 401 7.69 24.32 1.45
C GLU A 401 7.90 22.81 1.62
N ALA A 402 7.48 22.26 2.75
CA ALA A 402 7.39 20.81 2.87
C ALA A 402 6.16 20.41 3.66
N SER A 403 5.61 19.26 3.28
CA SER A 403 4.55 18.56 4.00
C SER A 403 5.05 17.20 4.45
N TRP A 404 4.64 16.75 5.63
CA TRP A 404 5.07 15.45 6.14
C TRP A 404 3.98 14.77 6.93
N VAL A 405 4.07 13.44 6.98
CA VAL A 405 3.19 12.60 7.77
C VAL A 405 3.91 11.34 8.25
N THR A 406 3.72 11.05 9.52
CA THR A 406 3.95 9.77 10.18
C THR A 406 2.92 9.63 11.30
N ASP A 407 2.80 8.44 11.88
CA ASP A 407 1.91 8.16 13.00
C ASP A 407 2.55 7.05 13.87
N LEU A 408 1.83 6.53 14.86
CA LEU A 408 2.30 5.49 15.81
C LEU A 408 3.55 5.90 16.59
N THR A 409 3.64 7.18 16.98
CA THR A 409 4.80 7.73 17.71
C THR A 409 4.52 7.98 19.19
N LEU A 410 3.26 8.26 19.54
CA LEU A 410 2.86 8.65 20.89
C LEU A 410 2.40 7.45 21.72
N HIS A 411 1.58 6.58 21.12
CA HIS A 411 0.98 5.44 21.82
C HIS A 411 1.71 4.15 21.49
N ARG A 412 2.41 3.59 22.48
CA ARG A 412 3.12 2.32 22.32
C ARG A 412 2.16 1.15 22.56
N PRO A 413 1.95 0.25 21.58
CA PRO A 413 1.11 -0.91 21.79
C PRO A 413 1.77 -1.87 22.77
N ARG A 414 0.96 -2.74 23.38
CA ARG A 414 1.47 -3.82 24.22
C ARG A 414 2.26 -4.81 23.36
N ILE A 415 3.50 -5.10 23.77
CA ILE A 415 4.40 -6.05 23.11
C ILE A 415 4.63 -7.30 23.99
N PRO A 416 5.15 -8.40 23.44
CA PRO A 416 5.53 -9.59 24.22
C PRO A 416 6.52 -9.26 25.33
N LYS A 417 6.46 -10.00 26.45
CA LYS A 417 7.24 -9.72 27.68
C LYS A 417 8.76 -9.71 27.49
N ASN A 418 9.26 -10.48 26.52
CA ASN A 418 10.69 -10.60 26.22
C ASN A 418 11.14 -9.61 25.14
N CYS A 419 10.30 -8.66 24.75
CA CYS A 419 10.63 -7.68 23.71
C CYS A 419 10.73 -6.27 24.30
N SER A 420 11.48 -5.41 23.64
CA SER A 420 11.53 -3.97 23.88
C SER A 420 11.02 -3.22 22.65
N HIS A 421 10.51 -2.00 22.85
CA HIS A 421 10.14 -1.14 21.71
C HIS A 421 11.37 -0.53 21.06
N GLY A 422 11.30 -0.31 19.75
CA GLY A 422 12.20 0.58 19.05
C GLY A 422 11.87 2.06 19.27
N ASP A 423 12.70 2.91 18.71
CA ASP A 423 12.51 4.35 18.65
C ASP A 423 11.36 4.68 17.71
N ALA A 424 10.59 5.71 18.07
CA ALA A 424 9.59 6.27 17.18
C ALA A 424 10.25 7.05 16.05
N SER A 425 9.49 7.30 14.98
CA SER A 425 9.84 8.32 13.99
C SER A 425 9.82 9.69 14.66
N GLU A 426 10.80 10.53 14.34
CA GLU A 426 10.95 11.87 14.89
C GLU A 426 11.42 12.83 13.80
N MET A 427 11.02 14.09 13.92
CA MET A 427 11.53 15.15 13.07
C MET A 427 11.86 16.37 13.92
N SER A 428 12.96 17.05 13.57
CA SER A 428 13.36 18.28 14.23
C SER A 428 13.86 19.32 13.23
N LEU A 429 13.68 20.59 13.61
CA LEU A 429 14.18 21.75 12.91
C LEU A 429 15.22 22.44 13.78
N GLU A 430 16.40 22.65 13.23
CA GLU A 430 17.45 23.50 13.80
C GLU A 430 17.44 24.84 13.07
N ARG A 431 17.28 25.94 13.82
CA ARG A 431 17.29 27.32 13.31
C ARG A 431 18.10 28.20 14.25
N ALA A 432 19.08 28.93 13.70
CA ALA A 432 19.98 29.79 14.49
C ALA A 432 20.65 29.07 15.68
N GLY A 433 20.96 27.77 15.54
CA GLY A 433 21.57 26.95 16.58
C GLY A 433 20.60 26.37 17.61
N GLU A 434 19.31 26.72 17.56
CA GLU A 434 18.28 26.14 18.41
C GLU A 434 17.57 25.00 17.70
N GLN A 435 17.57 23.81 18.32
CA GLN A 435 16.86 22.63 17.81
C GLN A 435 15.49 22.49 18.50
N LYS A 436 14.43 22.39 17.70
CA LYS A 436 13.06 22.12 18.17
C LYS A 436 12.45 20.90 17.49
N PRO A 437 11.68 20.07 18.21
CA PRO A 437 10.92 19.00 17.59
C PRO A 437 9.80 19.57 16.71
N LEU A 438 9.47 18.86 15.65
CA LEU A 438 8.33 19.12 14.78
C LEU A 438 7.24 18.08 15.05
N PRO A 439 5.95 18.42 14.84
CA PRO A 439 4.86 17.46 14.98
C PRO A 439 4.99 16.34 13.95
N VAL A 440 4.32 15.20 14.19
CA VAL A 440 4.33 14.04 13.27
C VAL A 440 3.61 14.26 11.94
N LEU A 441 2.77 15.29 11.89
CA LEU A 441 2.02 15.71 10.73
C LEU A 441 2.13 17.24 10.65
N GLY A 442 2.43 17.77 9.47
CA GLY A 442 2.44 19.21 9.28
C GLY A 442 2.80 19.62 7.87
N GLN A 443 2.63 20.91 7.64
CA GLN A 443 3.01 21.61 6.42
C GLN A 443 3.55 22.97 6.84
N GLN A 444 4.76 23.32 6.41
CA GLN A 444 5.32 24.63 6.69
C GLN A 444 6.34 25.05 5.64
N LYS A 445 6.57 26.36 5.55
CA LYS A 445 7.67 26.95 4.79
C LYS A 445 8.95 26.95 5.63
N PHE A 446 10.06 26.68 4.96
CA PHE A 446 11.41 26.74 5.52
C PHE A 446 12.23 27.78 4.79
N GLN A 447 13.20 28.34 5.51
CA GLN A 447 14.06 29.43 5.04
C GLN A 447 15.50 28.95 4.92
N ALA A 448 16.30 29.69 4.15
CA ALA A 448 17.72 29.39 4.00
C ALA A 448 18.42 29.35 5.37
N GLY A 449 19.22 28.31 5.60
CA GLY A 449 19.91 28.05 6.86
C GLY A 449 19.13 27.18 7.84
N ASP A 450 17.85 26.89 7.60
CA ASP A 450 17.12 25.86 8.36
C ASP A 450 17.74 24.49 8.10
N ILE A 451 17.89 23.69 9.16
CA ILE A 451 18.34 22.31 9.01
C ILE A 451 17.27 21.36 9.56
N LEU A 452 16.82 20.45 8.71
CA LEU A 452 15.85 19.41 9.05
C LEU A 452 16.55 18.09 9.28
N THR A 453 16.24 17.47 10.42
CA THR A 453 16.66 16.10 10.73
C THR A 453 15.43 15.22 10.77
N LEU A 454 15.36 14.28 9.82
CA LEU A 454 14.31 13.29 9.67
C LEU A 454 14.85 11.95 10.17
N CYS A 455 14.16 11.33 11.12
CA CYS A 455 14.52 10.02 11.65
C CYS A 455 13.30 9.09 11.55
N SER A 456 13.41 7.98 10.83
CA SER A 456 12.36 6.95 10.84
C SER A 456 12.46 6.05 12.07
N GLY A 457 11.35 5.39 12.40
CA GLY A 457 11.30 4.45 13.52
C GLY A 457 12.23 3.24 13.34
N SER A 458 12.61 2.65 14.46
CA SER A 458 13.44 1.43 14.51
C SER A 458 12.62 0.23 15.00
N GLY A 459 13.10 -0.98 14.70
CA GLY A 459 12.48 -2.21 15.17
C GLY A 459 12.68 -2.42 16.67
N GLY A 460 11.81 -3.23 17.27
CA GLY A 460 11.96 -3.68 18.66
C GLY A 460 13.07 -4.71 18.84
N GLY A 461 13.62 -4.79 20.05
CA GLY A 461 14.62 -5.78 20.45
C GLY A 461 13.99 -7.02 21.07
N PHE A 462 14.75 -8.11 21.12
CA PHE A 462 14.31 -9.40 21.64
C PHE A 462 15.28 -9.95 22.69
N GLY A 463 14.74 -10.49 23.78
CA GLY A 463 15.47 -11.07 24.91
C GLY A 463 15.87 -10.01 25.94
N LYS A 464 16.06 -10.44 27.19
CA LYS A 464 16.64 -9.60 28.24
C LYS A 464 18.15 -9.48 28.01
N GLU A 465 18.69 -8.28 28.23
CA GLU A 465 20.14 -8.04 28.31
C GLU A 465 20.79 -8.80 29.48
#